data_AF-A0A2D0IGY1-F1
#
_entry.id   AF-A0A2D0IGY1-F1
#
_cell.length_a   1.000
_cell.length_b   1.000
_cell.length_c   1.000
_cell.angle_alpha   90.00
_cell.angle_beta   90.00
_cell.angle_gamma   90.00
#
_symmetry.space_group_name_H-M   'P 1'
#
loop_
_entity.id
_entity.type
_entity.pdbx_description
1 polymer ?
#
loop_
_entity_poly.entity_id
_entity_poly.type
_entity_poly.pdbx_seq_one_letter_code
_entity_poly.pdbx_strand_id
1 'polypeptide(L)'
;MFLAIVNQTRNALGQKSLYWKLPEKKEPTRHLAPKTHFDLIRRTIKQRWFKVLDRWERTEQLLVGVSNSATSNPDSSDHTDRMPRKLSAEDTRLRMNYQHFLEVAEKTGRARPSGDMLYQGMTSSAFSFKGFSVREMLAGFYPNGDDIRVAFHLCLARTGWNPAVLLSLDVNTKFIETHPMDDRRYVLRGTKDRAGGAEQIHEGLFKSQGSAGSVLQKLQEKTAPLRTQLQDDLAKCKKDREKSLADGLALQVASLDRRIMELESAVRSPWIYASTASGGDLVARLTDTNYGTSSNAAKGSYLQVLVREINSNLPPDQQVSHITASDFRDGFAYDIYQASGGSILAVYKALSHRSIESTSTYLRTTLLKAEHQKLFGTFSQALWSEIEVRSAVDPTVLAKWSRDGSLTVDQRNRLNSYRNVMMTRLGTGCRDPFNPPKHIDPNFIADGKSMCHVQRCTLCVEHAVIMPESMQGLCKRLVELRHLKSQMSARTTLNVASLDEELKNLELVLLAFDEDEVRKSVLSWTNRIESGEYRGIVFDGIGLGNVGG
;
A
#
# COMPACT_ATOMS: atom_id res chain seq x y z
N MET A 1 -12.95 -11.99 -33.42
CA MET A 1 -14.21 -11.38 -33.86
C MET A 1 -14.48 -11.72 -35.33
N PHE A 2 -13.59 -11.42 -36.28
CA PHE A 2 -13.74 -11.77 -37.70
C PHE A 2 -14.04 -13.26 -37.95
N LEU A 3 -13.20 -14.19 -37.48
CA LEU A 3 -13.41 -15.64 -37.69
C LEU A 3 -14.73 -16.15 -37.07
N ALA A 4 -15.16 -15.57 -35.96
CA ALA A 4 -16.41 -15.93 -35.30
C ALA A 4 -17.63 -15.52 -36.15
N ILE A 5 -17.62 -14.28 -36.66
CA ILE A 5 -18.68 -13.78 -37.56
C ILE A 5 -18.70 -14.62 -38.85
N VAL A 6 -17.55 -14.88 -39.46
CA VAL A 6 -17.45 -15.67 -40.69
C VAL A 6 -17.95 -17.10 -40.48
N ASN A 7 -17.56 -17.77 -39.39
CA ASN A 7 -18.04 -19.13 -39.11
C ASN A 7 -19.52 -19.16 -38.76
N GLN A 8 -20.04 -18.13 -38.09
CA GLN A 8 -21.47 -17.99 -37.81
C GLN A 8 -22.28 -17.82 -39.10
N THR A 9 -21.84 -16.97 -40.04
CA THR A 9 -22.46 -16.82 -41.36
C THR A 9 -22.38 -18.11 -42.18
N ARG A 10 -21.24 -18.81 -42.15
CA ARG A 10 -21.07 -20.09 -42.86
C ARG A 10 -22.00 -21.18 -42.32
N ASN A 11 -22.11 -21.29 -41.00
CA ASN A 11 -23.04 -22.23 -40.37
C ASN A 11 -24.50 -21.90 -40.74
N ALA A 12 -24.86 -20.62 -40.77
CA ALA A 12 -26.20 -20.18 -41.21
C ALA A 12 -26.48 -20.53 -42.69
N LEU A 13 -25.44 -20.61 -43.52
CA LEU A 13 -25.50 -21.03 -44.92
C LEU A 13 -25.32 -22.55 -45.12
N GLY A 14 -25.34 -23.35 -44.05
CA GLY A 14 -25.15 -24.81 -44.10
C GLY A 14 -23.72 -25.26 -44.48
N GLN A 15 -22.75 -24.34 -44.44
CA GLN A 15 -21.36 -24.61 -44.80
C GLN A 15 -20.54 -24.99 -43.57
N LYS A 16 -19.51 -25.82 -43.77
CA LYS A 16 -18.55 -26.19 -42.71
C LYS A 16 -17.77 -24.97 -42.22
N SER A 17 -17.58 -24.87 -40.91
CA SER A 17 -16.76 -23.85 -40.27
C SER A 17 -15.30 -23.89 -40.77
N LEU A 18 -14.68 -22.73 -40.90
CA LEU A 18 -13.27 -22.58 -41.24
C LEU A 18 -12.42 -22.85 -40.01
N TYR A 19 -11.46 -23.78 -40.14
CA TYR A 19 -10.41 -24.05 -39.16
C TYR A 19 -9.18 -23.18 -39.42
N TRP A 20 -9.39 -21.88 -39.52
CA TRP A 20 -8.29 -20.95 -39.66
C TRP A 20 -7.64 -20.73 -38.29
N LYS A 21 -6.39 -21.20 -38.12
CA LYS A 21 -5.54 -20.75 -37.01
C LYS A 21 -5.27 -19.26 -37.17
N LEU A 22 -5.92 -18.45 -36.34
CA LEU A 22 -5.63 -17.03 -36.25
C LEU A 22 -4.12 -16.84 -36.06
N PRO A 23 -3.49 -15.84 -36.71
CA PRO A 23 -2.13 -15.43 -36.35
C PRO A 23 -2.09 -15.21 -34.84
N GLU A 24 -1.06 -15.71 -34.17
CA GLU A 24 -0.86 -15.40 -32.75
C GLU A 24 -0.92 -13.89 -32.61
N LYS A 25 -1.85 -13.41 -31.79
CA LYS A 25 -1.92 -11.98 -31.50
C LYS A 25 -0.55 -11.59 -30.98
N LYS A 26 0.14 -10.69 -31.70
CA LYS A 26 1.41 -10.13 -31.23
C LYS A 26 1.16 -9.62 -29.82
N GLU A 27 1.76 -10.29 -28.85
CA GLU A 27 1.46 -9.98 -27.46
C GLU A 27 1.92 -8.56 -27.19
N PRO A 28 1.03 -7.67 -26.73
CA PRO A 28 1.45 -6.32 -26.42
C PRO A 28 2.48 -6.43 -25.30
N THR A 29 3.74 -6.11 -25.61
CA THR A 29 4.79 -5.96 -24.60
C THR A 29 4.47 -4.71 -23.81
N ARG A 30 3.87 -4.89 -22.65
CA ARG A 30 3.63 -3.80 -21.70
C ARG A 30 4.98 -3.40 -21.12
N HIS A 31 5.44 -2.20 -21.48
CA HIS A 31 6.67 -1.66 -20.95
C HIS A 31 6.39 -1.09 -19.55
N LEU A 32 6.94 -1.74 -18.53
CA LEU A 32 6.88 -1.24 -17.16
C LEU A 32 8.19 -0.54 -16.83
N ALA A 33 8.13 0.66 -16.25
CA ALA A 33 9.31 1.36 -15.78
C ALA A 33 10.06 0.53 -14.71
N PRO A 34 11.40 0.69 -14.59
CA PRO A 34 12.16 0.07 -13.52
C PRO A 34 11.56 0.31 -12.14
N LYS A 35 11.68 -0.68 -11.23
CA LYS A 35 11.18 -0.56 -9.85
C LYS A 35 11.70 0.70 -9.15
N THR A 36 12.98 1.02 -9.37
CA THR A 36 13.64 2.20 -8.82
C THR A 36 12.92 3.51 -9.16
N HIS A 37 12.32 3.60 -10.36
CA HIS A 37 11.55 4.76 -10.80
C HIS A 37 10.26 4.89 -9.98
N PHE A 38 9.51 3.79 -9.82
CA PHE A 38 8.29 3.76 -9.01
C PHE A 38 8.58 4.06 -7.54
N ASP A 39 9.64 3.49 -6.99
CA ASP A 39 10.04 3.73 -5.61
C ASP A 39 10.42 5.20 -5.36
N LEU A 40 11.14 5.81 -6.30
CA LEU A 40 11.50 7.22 -6.21
C LEU A 40 10.27 8.12 -6.28
N ILE A 41 9.38 7.91 -7.25
CA ILE A 41 8.12 8.67 -7.36
C ILE A 41 7.27 8.49 -6.10
N ARG A 42 7.08 7.25 -5.64
CA ARG A 42 6.30 6.96 -4.43
C ARG A 42 6.88 7.65 -3.20
N ARG A 43 8.21 7.66 -3.06
CA ARG A 43 8.91 8.35 -1.97
C ARG A 43 8.69 9.86 -2.04
N THR A 44 8.83 10.46 -3.22
CA THR A 44 8.62 11.91 -3.42
C THR A 44 7.16 12.31 -3.15
N ILE A 45 6.18 11.53 -3.61
CA ILE A 45 4.76 11.76 -3.29
C ILE A 45 4.53 11.68 -1.78
N LYS A 46 5.08 10.66 -1.12
CA LYS A 46 4.98 10.50 0.34
C LYS A 46 5.59 11.69 1.09
N GLN A 47 6.76 12.17 0.67
CA GLN A 47 7.39 13.36 1.25
C GLN A 47 6.54 14.62 1.06
N ARG A 48 5.92 14.80 -0.12
CA ARG A 48 4.99 15.93 -0.34
C ARG A 48 3.79 15.84 0.59
N TRP A 49 3.23 14.65 0.79
CA TRP A 49 2.11 14.46 1.72
C TRP A 49 2.51 14.83 3.15
N PHE A 50 3.69 14.41 3.61
CA PHE A 50 4.17 14.79 4.94
C PHE A 50 4.38 16.29 5.08
N LYS A 51 4.89 16.98 4.05
CA LYS A 51 4.94 18.45 4.05
C LYS A 51 3.56 19.11 4.20
N VAL A 52 2.49 18.48 3.69
CA VAL A 52 1.11 18.96 3.89
C VAL A 52 0.69 18.79 5.35
N LEU A 53 0.99 17.64 5.95
CA LEU A 53 0.72 17.39 7.37
C LEU A 53 1.49 18.37 8.27
N ASP A 54 2.79 18.53 8.04
CA ASP A 54 3.66 19.47 8.77
C ASP A 54 3.13 20.90 8.66
N ARG A 55 2.61 21.28 7.49
CA ARG A 55 2.00 22.60 7.27
C ARG A 55 0.76 22.78 8.12
N TRP A 56 -0.12 21.79 8.20
CA TRP A 56 -1.32 21.86 9.03
C TRP A 56 -0.99 21.86 10.52
N GLU A 57 -0.03 21.05 10.95
CA GLU A 57 0.44 21.04 12.35
C GLU A 57 1.09 22.38 12.72
N ARG A 58 1.91 22.97 11.84
CA ARG A 58 2.48 24.31 12.03
C ARG A 58 1.39 25.37 12.19
N THR A 59 0.31 25.31 11.40
CA THR A 59 -0.84 26.22 11.55
C THR A 59 -1.45 26.10 12.95
N GLU A 60 -1.71 24.88 13.42
CA GLU A 60 -2.27 24.64 14.76
C GLU A 60 -1.35 25.18 15.86
N GLN A 61 -0.05 24.93 15.77
CA GLN A 61 0.94 25.43 16.73
C GLN A 61 1.00 26.97 16.76
N LEU A 62 0.94 27.63 15.60
CA LEU A 62 0.96 29.10 15.50
C LEU A 62 -0.30 29.75 16.09
N LEU A 63 -1.44 29.06 16.04
CA LEU A 63 -2.69 29.52 16.63
C LEU A 63 -2.76 29.24 18.14
N VAL A 64 -2.31 28.07 18.62
CA VAL A 64 -2.29 27.72 20.06
C VAL A 64 -1.26 28.54 20.84
N GLY A 65 -0.15 28.95 20.21
CA GLY A 65 0.82 29.88 20.81
C GLY A 65 0.22 31.22 21.26
N VAL A 66 -1.01 31.55 20.82
CA VAL A 66 -1.80 32.70 21.28
C VAL A 66 -2.42 32.43 22.66
N SER A 67 -2.98 31.23 22.87
CA SER A 67 -3.76 30.86 24.06
C SER A 67 -2.93 30.88 25.35
N ASN A 68 -1.65 30.51 25.28
CA ASN A 68 -0.76 30.48 26.44
C ASN A 68 -0.03 31.82 26.71
N SER A 69 -0.09 32.78 25.78
CA SER A 69 0.52 34.10 25.97
C SER A 69 -0.45 35.15 26.56
N ALA A 70 -1.76 34.88 26.50
CA ALA A 70 -2.80 35.81 26.97
C ALA A 70 -3.31 35.52 28.39
N THR A 71 -2.92 34.40 29.02
CA THR A 71 -3.45 33.95 30.34
C THR A 71 -2.39 33.51 31.35
N SER A 72 -1.13 33.94 31.21
CA SER A 72 -0.14 33.72 32.28
C SER A 72 -0.40 34.66 33.45
N ASN A 73 -1.12 34.15 34.45
CA ASN A 73 -1.01 34.61 35.84
C ASN A 73 0.47 34.50 36.29
N PRO A 74 1.00 35.45 37.09
CA PRO A 74 2.44 35.51 37.39
C PRO A 74 2.95 34.47 38.41
N ASP A 75 2.10 33.62 38.99
CA ASP A 75 2.39 32.99 40.29
C ASP A 75 2.66 31.47 40.29
N SER A 76 2.94 30.84 39.15
CA SER A 76 3.36 29.42 39.16
C SER A 76 4.85 29.27 38.87
N SER A 77 5.63 29.15 39.94
CA SER A 77 7.05 28.81 39.96
C SER A 77 7.30 27.34 39.60
N ASP A 78 7.13 26.97 38.33
CA ASP A 78 7.62 25.69 37.82
C ASP A 78 8.60 25.91 36.67
N HIS A 79 9.89 25.85 37.02
CA HIS A 79 11.02 26.07 36.14
C HIS A 79 11.28 24.80 35.30
N THR A 80 10.59 24.69 34.17
CA THR A 80 11.12 23.94 33.01
C THR A 80 11.04 24.80 31.75
N ASP A 81 12.09 25.56 31.53
CA ASP A 81 12.69 25.90 30.23
C ASP A 81 11.78 25.91 28.97
N ARG A 82 10.71 26.73 29.01
CA ARG A 82 9.97 27.16 27.82
C ARG A 82 10.14 28.67 27.66
N MET A 83 11.35 29.11 27.31
CA MET A 83 11.50 30.45 26.75
C MET A 83 10.60 30.57 25.51
N PRO A 84 9.80 31.65 25.38
CA PRO A 84 9.03 31.88 24.17
C PRO A 84 10.01 32.06 23.01
N ARG A 85 10.05 31.07 22.11
CA ARG A 85 10.78 31.16 20.84
C ARG A 85 10.34 32.45 20.16
N LYS A 86 11.25 33.40 19.94
CA LYS A 86 10.97 34.57 19.09
C LYS A 86 10.46 34.03 17.76
N LEU A 87 9.19 34.29 17.46
CA LEU A 87 8.57 33.93 16.19
C LEU A 87 9.39 34.55 15.07
N SER A 88 9.68 33.76 14.03
CA SER A 88 10.34 34.31 12.84
C SER A 88 9.42 35.36 12.17
N ALA A 89 9.99 36.23 11.33
CA ALA A 89 9.19 37.16 10.55
C ALA A 89 8.17 36.43 9.66
N GLU A 90 8.54 35.25 9.15
CA GLU A 90 7.65 34.38 8.37
C GLU A 90 6.50 33.84 9.23
N ASP A 91 6.79 33.33 10.43
CA ASP A 91 5.76 32.80 11.35
C ASP A 91 4.77 33.89 11.78
N THR A 92 5.27 35.10 12.00
CA THR A 92 4.43 36.25 12.34
C THR A 92 3.47 36.60 11.20
N ARG A 93 3.98 36.61 9.95
CA ARG A 93 3.17 36.83 8.74
C ARG A 93 2.12 35.73 8.55
N LEU A 94 2.50 34.45 8.68
CA LEU A 94 1.58 33.33 8.56
C LEU A 94 0.50 33.37 9.63
N ARG A 95 0.88 33.67 10.88
CA ARG A 95 -0.07 33.83 12.00
C ARG A 95 -1.09 34.93 11.72
N MET A 96 -0.66 36.11 11.26
CA MET A 96 -1.58 37.19 10.88
C MET A 96 -2.59 36.75 9.81
N ASN A 97 -2.11 36.00 8.81
CA ASN A 97 -2.97 35.44 7.77
C ASN A 97 -4.03 34.50 8.35
N TYR A 98 -3.64 33.57 9.23
CA TYR A 98 -4.55 32.60 9.82
C TYR A 98 -5.59 33.24 10.74
N GLN A 99 -5.20 34.24 11.52
CA GLN A 99 -6.13 35.01 12.37
C GLN A 99 -7.16 35.75 11.54
N HIS A 100 -6.73 36.50 10.51
CA HIS A 100 -7.65 37.18 9.60
C HIS A 100 -8.63 36.22 8.94
N PHE A 101 -8.14 35.03 8.53
CA PHE A 101 -9.01 34.00 7.96
C PHE A 101 -10.08 33.52 8.94
N LEU A 102 -9.71 33.21 10.20
CA LEU A 102 -10.65 32.75 11.22
C LEU A 102 -11.69 33.83 11.55
N GLU A 103 -11.28 35.07 11.73
CA GLU A 103 -12.19 36.18 12.00
C GLU A 103 -13.22 36.37 10.88
N VAL A 104 -12.80 36.27 9.62
CA VAL A 104 -13.72 36.38 8.47
C VAL A 104 -14.62 35.15 8.38
N ALA A 105 -14.08 33.95 8.60
CA ALA A 105 -14.86 32.71 8.58
C ALA A 105 -15.95 32.69 9.65
N GLU A 106 -15.63 33.16 10.86
CA GLU A 106 -16.58 33.28 11.97
C GLU A 106 -17.66 34.33 11.67
N LYS A 107 -17.26 35.53 11.20
CA LYS A 107 -18.21 36.60 10.84
C LYS A 107 -19.17 36.22 9.72
N THR A 108 -18.71 35.43 8.74
CA THR A 108 -19.51 35.05 7.57
C THR A 108 -20.26 33.74 7.75
N GLY A 109 -19.93 32.95 8.78
CA GLY A 109 -20.41 31.59 8.96
C GLY A 109 -19.99 30.63 7.85
N ARG A 110 -18.99 30.97 7.04
CA ARG A 110 -18.52 30.16 5.91
C ARG A 110 -17.15 29.56 6.21
N ALA A 111 -17.06 28.23 6.14
CA ALA A 111 -15.81 27.50 6.31
C ALA A 111 -14.72 27.94 5.33
N ARG A 112 -15.10 28.26 4.09
CA ARG A 112 -14.27 28.93 3.10
C ARG A 112 -15.00 30.20 2.60
N PRO A 113 -14.61 31.37 3.11
CA PRO A 113 -15.12 32.66 2.62
C PRO A 113 -14.70 32.92 1.15
N SER A 114 -15.49 33.73 0.44
CA SER A 114 -15.12 34.17 -0.91
C SER A 114 -13.94 35.15 -0.87
N GLY A 115 -13.31 35.38 -2.02
CA GLY A 115 -12.23 36.38 -2.13
C GLY A 115 -12.72 37.74 -1.63
N ASP A 116 -13.88 38.20 -2.10
CA ASP A 116 -14.45 39.50 -1.74
C ASP A 116 -14.70 39.64 -0.23
N MET A 117 -15.14 38.55 0.43
CA MET A 117 -15.31 38.51 1.88
C MET A 117 -13.97 38.62 2.61
N LEU A 118 -12.91 37.98 2.10
CA LEU A 118 -11.56 38.05 2.68
C LEU A 118 -10.92 39.43 2.47
N TYR A 119 -11.17 40.07 1.32
CA TYR A 119 -10.64 41.40 1.02
C TYR A 119 -11.32 42.51 1.82
N GLN A 120 -12.58 42.34 2.26
CA GLN A 120 -13.34 43.35 3.03
C GLN A 120 -13.33 44.75 2.36
N GLY A 121 -13.44 44.77 1.03
CA GLY A 121 -13.40 46.01 0.23
C GLY A 121 -11.99 46.55 -0.07
N MET A 122 -10.92 45.89 0.38
CA MET A 122 -9.55 46.23 -0.02
C MET A 122 -9.26 45.80 -1.46
N THR A 123 -8.43 46.56 -2.17
CA THR A 123 -7.87 46.12 -3.44
C THR A 123 -6.84 45.01 -3.22
N SER A 124 -6.63 44.15 -4.23
CA SER A 124 -5.64 43.06 -4.17
C SER A 124 -4.23 43.56 -3.78
N SER A 125 -3.82 44.71 -4.32
CA SER A 125 -2.53 45.34 -3.99
C SER A 125 -2.44 45.78 -2.53
N ALA A 126 -3.49 46.41 -1.99
CA ALA A 126 -3.53 46.84 -0.59
C ALA A 126 -3.55 45.64 0.37
N PHE A 127 -4.23 44.56 0.00
CA PHE A 127 -4.27 43.31 0.75
C PHE A 127 -2.89 42.65 0.83
N SER A 128 -2.20 42.54 -0.31
CA SER A 128 -0.84 41.99 -0.38
C SER A 128 0.18 42.88 0.37
N PHE A 129 0.05 44.20 0.28
CA PHE A 129 0.92 45.15 0.99
C PHE A 129 0.83 45.00 2.52
N LYS A 130 -0.36 44.64 3.05
CA LYS A 130 -0.55 44.30 4.47
C LYS A 130 0.02 42.91 4.85
N GLY A 131 0.61 42.19 3.90
CA GLY A 131 1.19 40.86 4.11
C GLY A 131 0.18 39.72 4.03
N PHE A 132 -1.05 39.97 3.54
CA PHE A 132 -2.08 38.96 3.43
C PHE A 132 -2.06 38.23 2.08
N SER A 133 -2.36 36.92 2.12
CA SER A 133 -2.40 36.03 0.96
C SER A 133 -3.48 34.97 1.14
N VAL A 134 -4.52 35.01 0.29
CA VAL A 134 -5.61 34.03 0.31
C VAL A 134 -5.09 32.60 0.17
N ARG A 135 -4.04 32.40 -0.64
CA ARG A 135 -3.41 31.09 -0.83
C ARG A 135 -2.78 30.58 0.46
N GLU A 136 -2.06 31.44 1.19
CA GLU A 136 -1.41 31.06 2.44
C GLU A 136 -2.44 30.79 3.53
N MET A 137 -3.45 31.65 3.64
CA MET A 137 -4.61 31.46 4.54
C MET A 137 -5.23 30.08 4.35
N LEU A 138 -5.66 29.76 3.12
CA LEU A 138 -6.35 28.50 2.84
C LEU A 138 -5.46 27.28 3.01
N ALA A 139 -4.18 27.36 2.61
CA ALA A 139 -3.25 26.24 2.71
C ALA A 139 -3.02 25.78 4.16
N GLY A 140 -3.18 26.68 5.14
CA GLY A 140 -3.08 26.34 6.56
C GLY A 140 -4.23 25.49 7.09
N PHE A 141 -5.43 25.64 6.55
CA PHE A 141 -6.65 24.98 7.05
C PHE A 141 -7.12 23.82 6.17
N TYR A 142 -6.95 23.91 4.85
CA TYR A 142 -7.54 22.97 3.90
C TYR A 142 -6.51 22.48 2.86
N PRO A 143 -6.74 21.30 2.24
CA PRO A 143 -5.98 20.90 1.07
C PRO A 143 -6.27 21.85 -0.09
N ASN A 144 -5.24 22.17 -0.86
CA ASN A 144 -5.37 22.79 -2.18
C ASN A 144 -5.38 21.72 -3.29
N GLY A 145 -5.47 22.17 -4.55
CA GLY A 145 -5.52 21.27 -5.71
C GLY A 145 -4.30 20.36 -5.89
N ASP A 146 -3.10 20.79 -5.49
CA ASP A 146 -1.92 19.92 -5.55
C ASP A 146 -1.88 18.97 -4.34
N ASP A 147 -2.22 19.44 -3.13
CA ASP A 147 -2.24 18.61 -1.93
C ASP A 147 -3.21 17.42 -2.08
N ILE A 148 -4.40 17.67 -2.65
CA ILE A 148 -5.39 16.60 -2.85
C ILE A 148 -4.93 15.59 -3.90
N ARG A 149 -4.17 16.02 -4.92
CA ARG A 149 -3.60 15.13 -5.95
C ARG A 149 -2.41 14.34 -5.40
N VAL A 150 -1.59 14.94 -4.54
CA VAL A 150 -0.55 14.23 -3.78
C VAL A 150 -1.19 13.09 -2.99
N ALA A 151 -2.24 13.39 -2.21
CA ALA A 151 -2.96 12.40 -1.42
C ALA A 151 -3.59 11.30 -2.30
N PHE A 152 -4.27 11.68 -3.38
CA PHE A 152 -4.90 10.75 -4.31
C PHE A 152 -3.90 9.77 -4.95
N HIS A 153 -2.79 10.29 -5.50
CA HIS A 153 -1.76 9.44 -6.12
C HIS A 153 -0.98 8.61 -5.09
N LEU A 154 -0.84 9.09 -3.85
CA LEU A 154 -0.28 8.29 -2.76
C LEU A 154 -1.18 7.08 -2.47
N CYS A 155 -2.50 7.29 -2.38
CA CYS A 155 -3.46 6.21 -2.20
C CYS A 155 -3.39 5.20 -3.36
N LEU A 156 -3.35 5.66 -4.62
CA LEU A 156 -3.15 4.77 -5.79
C LEU A 156 -1.89 3.91 -5.67
N ALA A 157 -0.76 4.52 -5.34
CA ALA A 157 0.52 3.83 -5.20
C ALA A 157 0.57 2.84 -4.02
N ARG A 158 -0.34 2.98 -3.03
CA ARG A 158 -0.42 2.11 -1.86
C ARG A 158 -1.43 0.98 -2.00
N THR A 159 -2.54 1.21 -2.69
CA THR A 159 -3.63 0.23 -2.81
C THR A 159 -3.58 -0.56 -4.11
N GLY A 160 -2.93 -0.04 -5.16
CA GLY A 160 -3.01 -0.58 -6.52
C GLY A 160 -4.42 -0.50 -7.12
N TRP A 161 -5.31 0.32 -6.55
CA TRP A 161 -6.65 0.51 -7.07
C TRP A 161 -6.60 1.29 -8.39
N ASN A 162 -7.69 1.18 -9.16
CA ASN A 162 -7.85 2.04 -10.33
C ASN A 162 -8.31 3.44 -9.88
N PRO A 163 -7.97 4.52 -10.62
CA PRO A 163 -8.45 5.87 -10.32
C PRO A 163 -9.96 5.95 -10.08
N ALA A 164 -10.76 5.31 -10.94
CA ALA A 164 -12.21 5.28 -10.82
C ALA A 164 -12.73 4.68 -9.49
N VAL A 165 -12.04 3.68 -8.93
CA VAL A 165 -12.44 3.04 -7.65
C VAL A 165 -12.15 3.96 -6.47
N LEU A 166 -11.05 4.72 -6.51
CA LEU A 166 -10.79 5.73 -5.48
C LEU A 166 -11.74 6.91 -5.61
N LEU A 167 -12.03 7.37 -6.84
CA LEU A 167 -12.94 8.48 -7.08
C LEU A 167 -14.40 8.18 -6.70
N SER A 168 -14.81 6.90 -6.73
CA SER A 168 -16.16 6.46 -6.36
C SER A 168 -16.39 6.31 -4.85
N LEU A 169 -15.37 6.49 -4.02
CA LEU A 169 -15.52 6.44 -2.56
C LEU A 169 -16.57 7.46 -2.08
N ASP A 170 -17.46 7.03 -1.18
CA ASP A 170 -18.54 7.84 -0.61
C ASP A 170 -18.39 7.96 0.91
N VAL A 171 -18.19 9.18 1.41
CA VAL A 171 -18.05 9.48 2.84
C VAL A 171 -19.27 9.15 3.70
N ASN A 172 -20.45 9.01 3.10
CA ASN A 172 -21.65 8.61 3.83
C ASN A 172 -21.72 7.09 4.04
N THR A 173 -20.88 6.34 3.32
CA THR A 173 -20.73 4.90 3.51
C THR A 173 -19.52 4.63 4.39
N LYS A 174 -19.59 3.56 5.19
CA LYS A 174 -18.46 3.15 6.04
C LYS A 174 -17.42 2.40 5.20
N PHE A 175 -16.66 3.14 4.40
CA PHE A 175 -15.67 2.59 3.48
C PHE A 175 -14.30 2.31 4.13
N ILE A 176 -14.05 2.83 5.34
CA ILE A 176 -12.91 2.48 6.19
C ILE A 176 -13.43 1.90 7.50
N GLU A 177 -12.95 0.71 7.84
CA GLU A 177 -13.28 0.02 9.08
C GLU A 177 -12.01 -0.44 9.78
N THR A 178 -12.01 -0.39 11.11
CA THR A 178 -10.97 -1.06 11.90
C THR A 178 -11.02 -2.56 11.63
N HIS A 179 -9.87 -3.20 11.51
CA HIS A 179 -9.82 -4.63 11.26
C HIS A 179 -10.37 -5.39 12.48
N PRO A 180 -11.28 -6.37 12.30
CA PRO A 180 -12.00 -7.02 13.41
C PRO A 180 -11.15 -7.70 14.50
N MET A 181 -9.86 -7.92 14.25
CA MET A 181 -8.94 -8.67 15.11
C MET A 181 -7.68 -7.88 15.48
N ASP A 182 -7.47 -6.71 14.89
CA ASP A 182 -6.27 -5.89 15.14
C ASP A 182 -6.65 -4.42 14.98
N ASP A 183 -6.81 -3.72 16.09
CA ASP A 183 -7.20 -2.31 16.11
C ASP A 183 -6.13 -1.39 15.46
N ARG A 184 -4.92 -1.91 15.21
CA ARG A 184 -3.85 -1.19 14.51
C ARG A 184 -3.99 -1.27 12.99
N ARG A 185 -4.90 -2.10 12.47
CA ARG A 185 -5.15 -2.32 11.04
C ARG A 185 -6.51 -1.78 10.63
N TYR A 186 -6.65 -1.54 9.32
CA TYR A 186 -7.91 -1.13 8.70
C TYR A 186 -8.21 -1.95 7.46
N VAL A 187 -9.49 -2.01 7.14
CA VAL A 187 -10.05 -2.54 5.89
C VAL A 187 -10.67 -1.38 5.13
N LEU A 188 -10.19 -1.14 3.91
CA LEU A 188 -10.70 -0.17 2.96
C LEU A 188 -11.53 -0.89 1.90
N ARG A 189 -12.77 -0.46 1.71
CA ARG A 189 -13.73 -1.03 0.75
C ARG A 189 -14.07 0.00 -0.32
N GLY A 190 -14.11 -0.41 -1.58
CA GLY A 190 -14.51 0.44 -2.70
C GLY A 190 -15.23 -0.35 -3.77
N THR A 191 -16.09 0.29 -4.55
CA THR A 191 -16.86 -0.37 -5.61
C THR A 191 -16.30 -0.04 -6.99
N LYS A 192 -16.23 -1.06 -7.85
CA LYS A 192 -15.84 -0.91 -9.24
C LYS A 192 -17.07 -0.98 -10.14
N ASP A 193 -17.71 0.17 -10.39
CA ASP A 193 -18.97 0.27 -11.13
C ASP A 193 -18.87 -0.33 -12.54
N ARG A 194 -17.78 -0.02 -13.27
CA ARG A 194 -17.51 -0.58 -14.62
C ARG A 194 -17.37 -2.10 -14.69
N ALA A 195 -17.24 -2.78 -13.55
CA ALA A 195 -17.18 -4.23 -13.48
C ALA A 195 -18.47 -4.82 -12.85
N GLY A 196 -19.60 -4.11 -12.92
CA GLY A 196 -20.85 -4.54 -12.32
C GLY A 196 -20.82 -4.50 -10.79
N GLY A 197 -20.25 -3.44 -10.21
CA GLY A 197 -20.28 -3.20 -8.76
C GLY A 197 -19.39 -4.11 -7.93
N ALA A 198 -18.37 -4.75 -8.52
CA ALA A 198 -17.46 -5.63 -7.77
C ALA A 198 -16.74 -4.85 -6.65
N GLU A 199 -16.80 -5.40 -5.43
CA GLU A 199 -16.09 -4.84 -4.27
C GLU A 199 -14.57 -5.04 -4.43
N GLN A 200 -13.80 -4.00 -4.16
CA GLN A 200 -12.35 -4.02 -4.01
C GLN A 200 -12.04 -3.81 -2.53
N ILE A 201 -11.21 -4.69 -1.97
CA ILE A 201 -10.82 -4.65 -0.57
C ILE A 201 -9.32 -4.42 -0.50
N HIS A 202 -8.89 -3.52 0.39
CA HIS A 202 -7.48 -3.29 0.70
C HIS A 202 -7.28 -3.23 2.22
N GLU A 203 -6.29 -3.96 2.72
CA GLU A 203 -5.92 -3.94 4.12
C GLU A 203 -4.65 -3.11 4.33
N GLY A 204 -4.60 -2.34 5.41
CA GLY A 204 -3.43 -1.54 5.77
C GLY A 204 -3.29 -1.31 7.27
N LEU A 205 -2.24 -0.56 7.64
CA LEU A 205 -1.91 -0.24 9.04
C LEU A 205 -2.16 1.24 9.33
N PHE A 206 -2.83 1.55 10.44
CA PHE A 206 -3.05 2.92 10.91
C PHE A 206 -1.75 3.61 11.36
N LYS A 207 -0.78 2.85 11.88
CA LYS A 207 0.54 3.32 12.32
C LYS A 207 1.26 4.21 11.30
N SER A 208 1.06 3.96 10.01
CA SER A 208 1.72 4.73 8.95
C SER A 208 0.84 5.91 8.53
N GLN A 209 1.25 7.14 8.86
CA GLN A 209 0.57 8.36 8.40
C GLN A 209 0.45 8.49 6.87
N GLY A 210 1.27 7.74 6.11
CA GLY A 210 1.19 7.64 4.65
C GLY A 210 0.53 6.35 4.14
N SER A 211 -0.28 5.68 4.95
CA SER A 211 -1.18 4.60 4.50
C SER A 211 -2.46 5.22 3.92
N ALA A 212 -3.14 4.52 3.01
CA ALA A 212 -4.33 5.05 2.35
C ALA A 212 -5.45 5.38 3.34
N GLY A 213 -5.66 4.52 4.36
CA GLY A 213 -6.65 4.74 5.41
C GLY A 213 -6.35 5.99 6.24
N SER A 214 -5.10 6.15 6.70
CA SER A 214 -4.70 7.34 7.48
C SER A 214 -4.79 8.63 6.66
N VAL A 215 -4.42 8.60 5.38
CA VAL A 215 -4.57 9.74 4.45
C VAL A 215 -6.04 10.14 4.32
N LEU A 216 -6.92 9.17 4.05
CA LEU A 216 -8.35 9.40 3.85
C LEU A 216 -9.03 9.90 5.12
N GLN A 217 -8.73 9.33 6.28
CA GLN A 217 -9.25 9.83 7.57
C GLN A 217 -8.82 11.27 7.82
N LYS A 218 -7.54 11.60 7.61
CA LYS A 218 -7.06 12.98 7.81
C LYS A 218 -7.70 13.96 6.84
N LEU A 219 -7.90 13.57 5.58
CA LEU A 219 -8.63 14.37 4.61
C LEU A 219 -10.08 14.57 5.03
N GLN A 220 -10.78 13.53 5.49
CA GLN A 220 -12.16 13.64 5.96
C GLN A 220 -12.29 14.62 7.13
N GLU A 221 -11.40 14.51 8.11
CA GLU A 221 -11.31 15.40 9.28
C GLU A 221 -11.09 16.85 8.84
N LYS A 222 -10.04 17.10 8.03
CA LYS A 222 -9.69 18.47 7.59
C LYS A 222 -10.72 19.09 6.65
N THR A 223 -11.42 18.29 5.87
CA THR A 223 -12.43 18.78 4.90
C THR A 223 -13.85 18.78 5.45
N ALA A 224 -14.08 18.33 6.69
CA ALA A 224 -15.41 18.32 7.30
C ALA A 224 -16.10 19.70 7.27
N PRO A 225 -15.44 20.82 7.60
CA PRO A 225 -16.07 22.14 7.52
C PRO A 225 -16.47 22.55 6.09
N LEU A 226 -15.65 22.22 5.09
CA LEU A 226 -15.97 22.47 3.68
C LEU A 226 -17.19 21.67 3.23
N ARG A 227 -17.33 20.44 3.74
CA ARG A 227 -18.46 19.58 3.42
C ARG A 227 -19.76 20.09 4.03
N THR A 228 -19.73 20.60 5.26
CA THR A 228 -20.88 21.27 5.87
C THR A 228 -21.32 22.46 5.03
N GLN A 229 -20.37 23.31 4.60
CA GLN A 229 -20.68 24.42 3.70
C GLN A 229 -21.31 23.95 2.37
N LEU A 230 -20.81 22.86 1.78
CA LEU A 230 -21.41 22.28 0.56
C LEU A 230 -22.83 21.75 0.80
N GLN A 231 -23.12 21.21 1.99
CA GLN A 231 -24.46 20.76 2.37
C GLN A 231 -25.43 21.95 2.52
N ASP A 232 -24.96 23.05 3.11
CA ASP A 232 -25.75 24.29 3.22
C ASP A 232 -26.02 24.91 1.84
N ASP A 233 -25.00 24.98 0.99
CA ASP A 233 -25.14 25.46 -0.40
C ASP A 233 -26.08 24.54 -1.20
N LEU A 234 -26.05 23.22 -0.97
CA LEU A 234 -26.99 22.26 -1.59
C LEU A 234 -28.44 22.49 -1.12
N ALA A 235 -28.65 22.68 0.18
CA ALA A 235 -29.97 22.96 0.75
C ALA A 235 -30.53 24.28 0.20
N LYS A 236 -29.69 25.30 0.04
CA LYS A 236 -30.06 26.56 -0.60
C LYS A 236 -30.42 26.37 -2.07
N CYS A 237 -29.60 25.67 -2.86
CA CYS A 237 -29.90 25.40 -4.28
C CYS A 237 -31.21 24.63 -4.47
N LYS A 238 -31.54 23.69 -3.58
CA LYS A 238 -32.84 22.97 -3.62
C LYS A 238 -34.03 23.90 -3.39
N LYS A 239 -33.94 24.81 -2.42
CA LYS A 239 -34.97 25.84 -2.18
C LYS A 239 -35.11 26.82 -3.34
N ASP A 240 -33.99 27.29 -3.89
CA ASP A 240 -34.00 28.21 -5.04
C ASP A 240 -34.61 27.53 -6.27
N ARG A 241 -34.39 26.22 -6.45
CA ARG A 241 -35.00 25.43 -7.53
C ARG A 241 -36.51 25.34 -7.40
N GLU A 242 -37.02 25.07 -6.19
CA GLU A 242 -38.46 25.03 -5.93
C GLU A 242 -39.13 26.38 -6.23
N LYS A 243 -38.47 27.48 -5.86
CA LYS A 243 -38.94 28.83 -6.17
C LYS A 243 -38.93 29.12 -7.68
N SER A 244 -37.82 28.85 -8.38
CA SER A 244 -37.74 29.05 -9.84
C SER A 244 -38.72 28.17 -10.62
N LEU A 245 -39.07 26.99 -10.09
CA LEU A 245 -40.09 26.11 -10.66
C LEU A 245 -41.49 26.73 -10.50
N ALA A 246 -41.80 27.29 -9.33
CA ALA A 246 -43.05 28.01 -9.09
C ALA A 246 -43.17 29.27 -9.97
N ASP A 247 -42.06 29.96 -10.21
CA ASP A 247 -41.98 31.17 -11.05
C ASP A 247 -41.96 30.87 -12.57
N GLY A 248 -41.97 29.59 -12.98
CA GLY A 248 -41.97 29.18 -14.40
C GLY A 248 -40.65 29.42 -15.15
N LEU A 249 -39.52 29.59 -14.44
CA LEU A 249 -38.22 29.95 -15.02
C LEU A 249 -37.42 28.72 -15.47
N ALA A 250 -37.84 28.07 -16.57
CA ALA A 250 -37.29 26.79 -17.04
C ALA A 250 -35.76 26.75 -17.21
N LEU A 251 -35.14 27.82 -17.73
CA LEU A 251 -33.68 27.89 -17.90
C LEU A 251 -32.92 27.93 -16.56
N GLN A 252 -33.49 28.57 -15.54
CA GLN A 252 -32.90 28.59 -14.20
C GLN A 252 -33.07 27.24 -13.48
N VAL A 253 -34.19 26.56 -13.69
CA VAL A 253 -34.40 25.21 -13.13
C VAL A 253 -33.35 24.25 -13.67
N ALA A 254 -33.09 24.25 -14.98
CA ALA A 254 -32.08 23.38 -15.58
C ALA A 254 -30.65 23.66 -15.08
N SER A 255 -30.29 24.93 -14.86
CA SER A 255 -28.98 25.28 -14.30
C SER A 255 -28.85 24.89 -12.82
N LEU A 256 -29.93 25.03 -12.05
CA LEU A 256 -30.00 24.59 -10.65
C LEU A 256 -29.97 23.06 -10.52
N ASP A 257 -30.64 22.32 -11.42
CA ASP A 257 -30.57 20.85 -11.47
C ASP A 257 -29.13 20.36 -11.67
N ARG A 258 -28.43 20.94 -12.64
CA ARG A 258 -27.01 20.64 -12.85
C ARG A 258 -26.18 20.94 -11.61
N ARG A 259 -26.42 22.10 -10.98
CA ARG A 259 -25.70 22.50 -9.77
C ARG A 259 -25.96 21.56 -8.59
N ILE A 260 -27.21 21.11 -8.41
CA ILE A 260 -27.60 20.14 -7.38
C ILE A 260 -26.86 18.82 -7.61
N MET A 261 -26.82 18.31 -8.83
CA MET A 261 -26.05 17.08 -9.15
C MET A 261 -24.56 17.23 -8.83
N GLU A 262 -23.96 18.37 -9.16
CA GLU A 262 -22.56 18.67 -8.87
C GLU A 262 -22.28 18.72 -7.36
N LEU A 263 -23.15 19.40 -6.59
CA LEU A 263 -23.05 19.51 -5.14
C LEU A 263 -23.30 18.18 -4.43
N GLU A 264 -24.30 17.40 -4.84
CA GLU A 264 -24.57 16.06 -4.28
C GLU A 264 -23.37 15.13 -4.48
N SER A 265 -22.74 15.18 -5.66
CA SER A 265 -21.52 14.43 -5.92
C SER A 265 -20.33 14.93 -5.09
N ALA A 266 -20.20 16.25 -4.89
CA ALA A 266 -19.12 16.85 -4.10
C ALA A 266 -19.24 16.50 -2.60
N VAL A 267 -20.45 16.56 -2.03
CA VAL A 267 -20.70 16.23 -0.61
C VAL A 267 -20.31 14.80 -0.28
N ARG A 268 -20.58 13.86 -1.19
CA ARG A 268 -20.23 12.43 -1.07
C ARG A 268 -18.73 12.17 -1.21
N SER A 269 -17.99 13.02 -1.91
CA SER A 269 -16.60 12.76 -2.24
C SER A 269 -15.65 13.01 -1.06
N PRO A 270 -14.69 12.11 -0.79
CA PRO A 270 -13.57 12.42 0.12
C PRO A 270 -12.54 13.36 -0.53
N TRP A 271 -12.63 13.60 -1.85
CA TRP A 271 -11.61 14.32 -2.63
C TRP A 271 -11.94 15.78 -2.88
N ILE A 272 -12.40 16.49 -1.85
CA ILE A 272 -12.71 17.92 -1.91
C ILE A 272 -11.54 18.77 -1.45
N TYR A 273 -11.42 19.98 -2.00
CA TYR A 273 -10.31 20.90 -1.71
C TYR A 273 -10.71 22.37 -1.88
N ALA A 274 -9.98 23.28 -1.23
CA ALA A 274 -10.19 24.71 -1.35
C ALA A 274 -9.55 25.24 -2.64
N SER A 275 -10.35 25.82 -3.53
CA SER A 275 -9.89 26.36 -4.81
C SER A 275 -9.51 27.84 -4.69
N THR A 276 -8.38 28.24 -5.27
CA THR A 276 -8.01 29.66 -5.39
C THR A 276 -8.39 30.25 -6.76
N ALA A 277 -9.07 29.48 -7.62
CA ALA A 277 -9.38 29.92 -8.98
C ALA A 277 -10.45 31.03 -8.96
N SER A 278 -10.15 32.15 -9.63
CA SER A 278 -11.09 33.26 -9.83
C SER A 278 -12.22 32.82 -10.76
N GLY A 279 -13.48 32.91 -10.31
CA GLY A 279 -14.66 32.58 -11.11
C GLY A 279 -15.05 31.08 -11.16
N GLY A 280 -14.34 30.21 -10.44
CA GLY A 280 -14.70 28.80 -10.27
C GLY A 280 -15.36 28.53 -8.91
N ASP A 281 -15.75 27.27 -8.70
CA ASP A 281 -16.28 26.83 -7.42
C ASP A 281 -15.31 27.06 -6.28
N LEU A 282 -15.85 27.56 -5.17
CA LEU A 282 -15.05 27.87 -4.01
C LEU A 282 -14.47 26.60 -3.37
N VAL A 283 -15.26 25.53 -3.36
CA VAL A 283 -14.85 24.19 -2.94
C VAL A 283 -14.94 23.31 -4.18
N ALA A 284 -13.79 22.80 -4.63
CA ALA A 284 -13.70 21.96 -5.81
C ALA A 284 -13.51 20.49 -5.40
N ARG A 285 -13.76 19.56 -6.34
CA ARG A 285 -13.57 18.13 -6.16
C ARG A 285 -12.70 17.51 -7.25
N LEU A 286 -12.06 16.40 -6.94
CA LEU A 286 -11.47 15.55 -7.96
C LEU A 286 -12.54 14.78 -8.74
N THR A 287 -12.33 14.65 -10.04
CA THR A 287 -13.18 13.94 -11.01
C THR A 287 -12.30 13.13 -11.96
N ASP A 288 -12.93 12.25 -12.75
CA ASP A 288 -12.22 11.49 -13.81
C ASP A 288 -11.52 12.39 -14.84
N THR A 289 -11.95 13.64 -15.00
CA THR A 289 -11.39 14.58 -15.96
C THR A 289 -10.25 15.42 -15.40
N ASN A 290 -10.13 15.57 -14.07
CA ASN A 290 -9.19 16.52 -13.47
C ASN A 290 -8.18 15.92 -12.47
N TYR A 291 -8.33 14.64 -12.10
CA TYR A 291 -7.44 13.99 -11.12
C TYR A 291 -5.98 13.99 -11.58
N GLY A 292 -5.76 13.86 -12.90
CA GLY A 292 -4.45 13.85 -13.52
C GLY A 292 -3.92 15.23 -13.88
N THR A 293 -4.72 16.29 -13.83
CA THR A 293 -4.33 17.64 -14.28
C THR A 293 -3.43 18.32 -13.26
N SER A 294 -2.36 18.99 -13.67
CA SER A 294 -1.59 19.85 -12.76
C SER A 294 -2.38 21.09 -12.32
N SER A 295 -2.08 21.67 -11.16
CA SER A 295 -2.56 23.01 -10.77
C SER A 295 -2.22 24.09 -11.83
N ASN A 296 -1.18 23.87 -12.62
CA ASN A 296 -0.87 24.66 -13.80
C ASN A 296 -1.14 23.83 -15.06
N ALA A 297 -2.34 23.98 -15.64
CA ALA A 297 -2.78 23.22 -16.80
C ALA A 297 -1.85 23.34 -18.02
N ALA A 298 -1.17 24.48 -18.19
CA ALA A 298 -0.17 24.68 -19.25
C ALA A 298 1.07 23.78 -19.09
N LYS A 299 1.30 23.24 -17.89
CA LYS A 299 2.39 22.32 -17.59
C LYS A 299 1.98 20.84 -17.75
N GLY A 300 0.78 20.49 -18.23
CA GLY A 300 0.41 19.08 -18.46
C GLY A 300 -0.03 18.34 -17.18
N SER A 301 0.16 17.01 -17.15
CA SER A 301 -0.36 16.18 -16.04
C SER A 301 0.43 16.37 -14.75
N TYR A 302 -0.20 16.14 -13.59
CA TYR A 302 0.41 16.22 -12.27
C TYR A 302 1.67 15.33 -12.18
N LEU A 303 1.58 14.08 -12.65
CA LEU A 303 2.74 13.17 -12.67
C LEU A 303 3.83 13.62 -13.65
N GLN A 304 3.48 14.22 -14.79
CA GLN A 304 4.47 14.79 -15.72
C GLN A 304 5.22 15.98 -15.12
N VAL A 305 4.53 16.82 -14.33
CA VAL A 305 5.18 17.90 -13.58
C VAL A 305 6.11 17.32 -12.52
N LEU A 306 5.61 16.36 -11.74
CA LEU A 306 6.39 15.69 -10.70
C LEU A 306 7.66 15.01 -11.26
N VAL A 307 7.54 14.27 -12.36
CA VAL A 307 8.68 13.60 -12.99
C VAL A 307 9.71 14.61 -13.52
N ARG A 308 9.27 15.73 -14.11
CA ARG A 308 10.20 16.79 -14.53
C ARG A 308 10.91 17.44 -13.35
N GLU A 309 10.24 17.65 -12.23
CA GLU A 309 10.84 18.18 -11.01
C GLU A 309 11.81 17.19 -10.35
N ILE A 310 11.55 15.88 -10.47
CA ILE A 310 12.51 14.86 -10.04
C ILE A 310 13.73 14.88 -10.96
N ASN A 311 13.50 14.84 -12.28
CA ASN A 311 14.57 14.77 -13.28
C ASN A 311 15.42 16.03 -13.37
N SER A 312 14.92 17.20 -12.95
CA SER A 312 15.73 18.43 -12.87
C SER A 312 16.83 18.34 -11.81
N ASN A 313 16.71 17.41 -10.85
CA ASN A 313 17.68 17.19 -9.79
C ASN A 313 18.51 15.90 -9.98
N LEU A 314 18.32 15.20 -11.10
CA LEU A 314 19.01 13.94 -11.40
C LEU A 314 19.91 14.09 -12.63
N PRO A 315 21.05 13.39 -12.66
CA PRO A 315 21.89 13.35 -13.84
C PRO A 315 21.16 12.59 -14.99
N PRO A 316 21.51 12.86 -16.27
CA PRO A 316 20.81 12.32 -17.44
C PRO A 316 20.66 10.80 -17.47
N ASP A 317 21.63 10.07 -16.94
CA ASP A 317 21.68 8.60 -16.86
C ASP A 317 20.75 7.99 -15.79
N GLN A 318 20.25 8.82 -14.86
CA GLN A 318 19.38 8.38 -13.76
C GLN A 318 17.96 8.95 -13.87
N GLN A 319 17.62 9.58 -15.00
CA GLN A 319 16.32 10.19 -15.18
C GLN A 319 15.19 9.17 -15.16
N VAL A 320 14.13 9.52 -14.44
CA VAL A 320 12.93 8.73 -14.33
C VAL A 320 12.10 8.84 -15.60
N SER A 321 11.64 7.71 -16.10
CA SER A 321 10.74 7.60 -17.25
C SER A 321 9.36 8.21 -16.97
N HIS A 322 8.64 8.57 -18.03
CA HIS A 322 7.24 8.98 -17.93
C HIS A 322 6.37 7.86 -17.33
N ILE A 323 5.49 8.23 -16.40
CA ILE A 323 4.60 7.32 -15.66
C ILE A 323 3.21 7.96 -15.57
N THR A 324 2.17 7.15 -15.73
CA THR A 324 0.75 7.51 -15.59
C THR A 324 0.15 6.96 -14.29
N ALA A 325 -1.03 7.44 -13.92
CA ALA A 325 -1.73 6.96 -12.72
C ALA A 325 -2.08 5.46 -12.81
N SER A 326 -2.33 4.94 -14.01
CA SER A 326 -2.62 3.52 -14.24
C SER A 326 -1.40 2.62 -14.00
N ASP A 327 -0.19 3.14 -14.21
CA ASP A 327 1.05 2.37 -14.04
C ASP A 327 1.34 2.08 -12.55
N PHE A 328 0.77 2.84 -11.61
CA PHE A 328 0.86 2.51 -10.18
C PHE A 328 0.25 1.15 -9.86
N ARG A 329 -0.81 0.76 -10.56
CA ARG A 329 -1.41 -0.57 -10.40
C ARG A 329 -0.48 -1.68 -10.90
N ASP A 330 0.26 -1.43 -11.97
CA ASP A 330 1.25 -2.38 -12.50
C ASP A 330 2.46 -2.50 -11.56
N GLY A 331 2.98 -1.37 -11.07
CA GLY A 331 4.06 -1.35 -10.08
C GLY A 331 3.66 -2.06 -8.78
N PHE A 332 2.42 -1.86 -8.32
CA PHE A 332 1.88 -2.57 -7.16
C PHE A 332 1.74 -4.08 -7.40
N ALA A 333 1.26 -4.49 -8.58
CA ALA A 333 1.18 -5.90 -8.97
C ALA A 333 2.56 -6.57 -8.94
N TYR A 334 3.57 -5.87 -9.45
CA TYR A 334 4.96 -6.33 -9.43
C TYR A 334 5.51 -6.43 -8.01
N ASP A 335 5.28 -5.45 -7.14
CA ASP A 335 5.70 -5.48 -5.73
C ASP A 335 5.12 -6.71 -5.00
N ILE A 336 3.85 -7.04 -5.23
CA ILE A 336 3.21 -8.23 -4.64
C ILE A 336 3.76 -9.51 -5.23
N TYR A 337 3.97 -9.56 -6.53
CA TYR A 337 4.54 -10.73 -7.19
C TYR A 337 5.90 -11.06 -6.57
N GLN A 338 6.75 -10.05 -6.39
CA GLN A 338 8.06 -10.20 -5.76
C GLN A 338 7.95 -10.56 -4.27
N ALA A 339 7.10 -9.87 -3.51
CA ALA A 339 6.93 -10.14 -2.09
C ALA A 339 6.40 -11.56 -1.81
N SER A 340 5.56 -12.09 -2.70
CA SER A 340 5.00 -13.44 -2.62
C SER A 340 5.90 -14.54 -3.19
N GLY A 341 7.10 -14.21 -3.67
CA GLY A 341 8.03 -15.18 -4.27
C GLY A 341 7.58 -15.69 -5.64
N GLY A 342 6.83 -14.88 -6.39
CA GLY A 342 6.39 -15.19 -7.75
C GLY A 342 5.00 -15.81 -7.85
N SER A 343 4.13 -15.62 -6.85
CA SER A 343 2.78 -16.20 -6.85
C SER A 343 1.80 -15.35 -7.65
N ILE A 344 1.33 -15.88 -8.78
CA ILE A 344 0.23 -15.26 -9.56
C ILE A 344 -1.07 -15.17 -8.75
N LEU A 345 -1.33 -16.13 -7.86
CA LEU A 345 -2.54 -16.17 -7.03
C LEU A 345 -2.53 -15.04 -5.98
N ALA A 346 -1.35 -14.69 -5.44
CA ALA A 346 -1.21 -13.56 -4.53
C ALA A 346 -1.57 -12.24 -5.24
N VAL A 347 -1.08 -12.05 -6.47
CA VAL A 347 -1.40 -10.86 -7.28
C VAL A 347 -2.87 -10.85 -7.68
N TYR A 348 -3.43 -12.00 -8.06
CA TYR A 348 -4.85 -12.16 -8.40
C TYR A 348 -5.75 -11.71 -7.23
N LYS A 349 -5.45 -12.19 -6.01
CA LYS A 349 -6.17 -11.83 -4.79
C LYS A 349 -6.03 -10.34 -4.50
N ALA A 350 -4.82 -9.82 -4.50
CA ALA A 350 -4.53 -8.44 -4.11
C ALA A 350 -5.08 -7.39 -5.09
N LEU A 351 -5.15 -7.69 -6.38
CA LEU A 351 -5.77 -6.81 -7.38
C LEU A 351 -7.29 -7.01 -7.50
N SER A 352 -7.84 -8.01 -6.81
CA SER A 352 -9.25 -8.43 -6.87
C SER A 352 -9.72 -8.65 -8.31
N HIS A 353 -8.93 -9.41 -9.08
CA HIS A 353 -9.31 -9.78 -10.44
C HIS A 353 -10.38 -10.88 -10.42
N ARG A 354 -11.24 -10.90 -11.45
CA ARG A 354 -12.25 -11.96 -11.64
C ARG A 354 -11.69 -13.19 -12.38
N SER A 355 -10.57 -13.01 -13.08
CA SER A 355 -9.93 -14.06 -13.86
C SER A 355 -8.40 -14.00 -13.68
N ILE A 356 -7.79 -15.17 -13.64
CA ILE A 356 -6.34 -15.34 -13.63
C ILE A 356 -5.73 -14.80 -14.93
N GLU A 357 -6.43 -14.89 -16.06
CA GLU A 357 -5.96 -14.38 -17.35
C GLU A 357 -5.75 -12.85 -17.32
N SER A 358 -6.65 -12.13 -16.65
CA SER A 358 -6.48 -10.69 -16.41
C SER A 358 -5.19 -10.42 -15.63
N THR A 359 -4.88 -11.26 -14.63
CA THR A 359 -3.66 -11.14 -13.82
C THR A 359 -2.41 -11.47 -14.62
N SER A 360 -2.46 -12.49 -15.48
CA SER A 360 -1.36 -12.85 -16.39
C SER A 360 -0.93 -11.64 -17.23
N THR A 361 -1.89 -10.87 -17.76
CA THR A 361 -1.60 -9.65 -18.52
C THR A 361 -0.77 -8.62 -17.73
N TYR A 362 -0.95 -8.50 -16.41
CA TYR A 362 -0.14 -7.60 -15.55
C TYR A 362 1.26 -8.15 -15.26
N LEU A 363 1.46 -9.46 -15.36
CA LEU A 363 2.76 -10.12 -15.14
C LEU A 363 3.55 -10.31 -16.43
N ARG A 364 2.93 -10.11 -17.59
CA ARG A 364 3.59 -10.15 -18.90
C ARG A 364 4.25 -8.82 -19.24
N THR A 365 5.13 -8.35 -18.36
CA THR A 365 5.86 -7.09 -18.52
C THR A 365 7.29 -7.33 -18.99
N THR A 366 7.89 -6.33 -19.63
CA THR A 366 9.32 -6.36 -20.02
C THR A 366 10.23 -6.58 -18.82
N LEU A 367 9.86 -6.02 -17.66
CA LEU A 367 10.63 -6.10 -16.43
C LEU A 367 10.71 -7.53 -15.87
N LEU A 368 9.57 -8.23 -15.76
CA LEU A 368 9.55 -9.62 -15.31
C LEU A 368 10.24 -10.56 -16.31
N LYS A 369 10.13 -10.30 -17.61
CA LYS A 369 10.88 -11.05 -18.63
C LYS A 369 12.39 -10.92 -18.44
N ALA A 370 12.89 -9.70 -18.21
CA ALA A 370 14.31 -9.46 -17.97
C ALA A 370 14.80 -10.15 -16.68
N GLU A 371 14.01 -10.13 -15.61
CA GLU A 371 14.32 -10.85 -14.37
C GLU A 371 14.34 -12.36 -14.56
N HIS A 372 13.34 -12.93 -15.24
CA HIS A 372 13.31 -14.36 -15.55
C HIS A 372 14.50 -14.77 -16.40
N GLN A 373 14.92 -13.93 -17.35
CA GLN A 373 16.11 -14.18 -18.15
C GLN A 373 17.39 -14.18 -17.30
N LYS A 374 17.52 -13.24 -16.35
CA LYS A 374 18.64 -13.22 -15.39
C LYS A 374 18.63 -14.45 -14.48
N LEU A 375 17.45 -14.83 -13.97
CA LEU A 375 17.28 -16.01 -13.13
C LEU A 375 17.63 -17.29 -13.89
N PHE A 376 17.20 -17.39 -15.15
CA PHE A 376 17.56 -18.50 -16.04
C PHE A 376 19.07 -18.54 -16.30
N GLY A 377 19.72 -17.40 -16.53
CA GLY A 377 21.18 -17.33 -16.67
C GLY A 377 21.91 -17.81 -15.41
N THR A 378 21.46 -17.35 -14.23
CA THR A 378 22.02 -17.76 -12.93
C THR A 378 21.84 -19.26 -12.69
N PHE A 379 20.64 -19.78 -12.95
CA PHE A 379 20.35 -21.21 -12.85
C PHE A 379 21.21 -22.04 -13.82
N SER A 380 21.32 -21.60 -15.08
CA SER A 380 22.10 -22.31 -16.09
C SER A 380 23.58 -22.36 -15.71
N GLN A 381 24.13 -21.23 -15.25
CA GLN A 381 25.51 -21.18 -14.76
C GLN A 381 25.72 -22.11 -13.56
N ALA A 382 24.80 -22.10 -12.58
CA ALA A 382 24.86 -23.00 -11.43
C ALA A 382 24.81 -24.49 -11.86
N LEU A 383 23.90 -24.84 -12.76
CA LEU A 383 23.76 -26.19 -13.32
C LEU A 383 25.06 -26.68 -13.95
N TRP A 384 25.63 -25.89 -14.86
CA TRP A 384 26.87 -26.26 -15.54
C TRP A 384 28.06 -26.34 -14.60
N SER A 385 28.16 -25.42 -13.63
CA SER A 385 29.25 -25.46 -12.64
C SER A 385 29.18 -26.68 -11.71
N GLU A 386 27.98 -27.15 -11.34
CA GLU A 386 27.84 -28.38 -10.54
C GLU A 386 28.21 -29.63 -11.35
N ILE A 387 27.83 -29.67 -12.64
CA ILE A 387 28.24 -30.74 -13.55
C ILE A 387 29.76 -30.77 -13.72
N GLU A 388 30.37 -29.61 -13.93
CA GLU A 388 31.83 -29.50 -14.14
C GLU A 388 32.62 -29.93 -12.91
N VAL A 389 32.25 -29.43 -11.72
CA VAL A 389 33.04 -29.65 -10.49
C VAL A 389 32.77 -31.00 -9.85
N ARG A 390 31.54 -31.53 -9.93
CA ARG A 390 31.11 -32.73 -9.19
C ARG A 390 30.53 -33.83 -10.04
N SER A 391 30.36 -33.61 -11.34
CA SER A 391 29.73 -34.56 -12.26
C SER A 391 28.35 -35.02 -11.79
N ALA A 392 27.67 -34.21 -10.98
CA ALA A 392 26.38 -34.49 -10.38
C ALA A 392 25.58 -33.21 -10.22
N VAL A 393 24.26 -33.33 -10.40
CA VAL A 393 23.33 -32.21 -10.25
C VAL A 393 22.52 -32.42 -8.98
N ASP A 394 22.69 -31.52 -8.01
CA ASP A 394 21.90 -31.51 -6.78
C ASP A 394 20.80 -30.44 -6.85
N PRO A 395 19.51 -30.83 -6.91
CA PRO A 395 18.39 -29.88 -6.97
C PRO A 395 18.35 -28.90 -5.79
N THR A 396 18.82 -29.31 -4.60
CA THR A 396 18.82 -28.47 -3.39
C THR A 396 19.86 -27.37 -3.51
N VAL A 397 21.04 -27.71 -4.03
CA VAL A 397 22.13 -26.76 -4.32
C VAL A 397 21.69 -25.79 -5.41
N LEU A 398 21.11 -26.28 -6.51
CA LEU A 398 20.61 -25.42 -7.58
C LEU A 398 19.51 -24.48 -7.12
N ALA A 399 18.56 -24.95 -6.32
CA ALA A 399 17.48 -24.11 -5.80
C ALA A 399 18.03 -23.01 -4.89
N LYS A 400 19.01 -23.32 -4.04
CA LYS A 400 19.66 -22.34 -3.16
C LYS A 400 20.46 -21.32 -3.98
N TRP A 401 21.23 -21.78 -4.95
CA TRP A 401 22.05 -20.93 -5.80
C TRP A 401 21.22 -20.02 -6.71
N SER A 402 20.12 -20.53 -7.28
CA SER A 402 19.21 -19.73 -8.11
C SER A 402 18.49 -18.63 -7.30
N ARG A 403 18.21 -18.86 -6.01
CA ARG A 403 17.59 -17.86 -5.12
C ARG A 403 18.58 -16.82 -4.62
N ASP A 404 19.77 -17.24 -4.21
CA ASP A 404 20.70 -16.39 -3.46
C ASP A 404 21.91 -15.94 -4.28
N GLY A 405 22.06 -16.41 -5.52
CA GLY A 405 23.16 -16.11 -6.43
C GLY A 405 24.50 -16.75 -6.04
N SER A 406 24.61 -17.30 -4.84
CA SER A 406 25.81 -17.99 -4.35
C SER A 406 25.47 -19.08 -3.33
N LEU A 407 26.42 -19.99 -3.12
CA LEU A 407 26.33 -21.02 -2.08
C LEU A 407 27.66 -21.08 -1.33
N THR A 408 27.62 -20.85 -0.02
CA THR A 408 28.82 -20.91 0.83
C THR A 408 29.22 -22.36 1.12
N VAL A 409 30.50 -22.57 1.45
CA VAL A 409 31.04 -23.89 1.83
C VAL A 409 30.31 -24.44 3.06
N ASP A 410 30.03 -23.59 4.05
CA ASP A 410 29.32 -23.99 5.27
C ASP A 410 27.89 -24.47 5.00
N GLN A 411 27.18 -23.82 4.07
CA GLN A 411 25.84 -24.25 3.67
C GLN A 411 25.86 -25.62 2.97
N ARG A 412 26.90 -25.91 2.18
CA ARG A 412 27.11 -27.26 1.60
C ARG A 412 27.44 -28.28 2.68
N ASN A 413 28.34 -27.94 3.61
CA ASN A 413 28.71 -28.84 4.71
C ASN A 413 27.50 -29.18 5.59
N ARG A 414 26.61 -28.21 5.83
CA ARG A 414 25.35 -28.43 6.53
C ARG A 414 24.41 -29.37 5.77
N LEU A 415 24.30 -29.23 4.45
CA LEU A 415 23.49 -30.13 3.62
C LEU A 415 24.04 -31.57 3.65
N ASN A 416 25.36 -31.72 3.57
CA ASN A 416 26.01 -33.02 3.71
C ASN A 416 25.78 -33.63 5.10
N SER A 417 25.88 -32.81 6.16
CA SER A 417 25.62 -33.26 7.53
C SER A 417 24.18 -33.72 7.72
N TYR A 418 23.20 -33.00 7.14
CA TYR A 418 21.80 -33.41 7.14
C TYR A 418 21.60 -34.79 6.47
N ARG A 419 22.24 -35.01 5.30
CA ARG A 419 22.09 -36.26 4.54
C ARG A 419 22.82 -37.46 5.15
N ASN A 420 23.97 -37.22 5.79
CA ASN A 420 24.86 -38.30 6.25
C ASN A 420 24.73 -38.59 7.75
N VAL A 421 24.44 -37.57 8.57
CA VAL A 421 24.42 -37.67 10.05
C VAL A 421 22.99 -37.74 10.58
N MET A 422 21.98 -37.74 9.69
CA MET A 422 20.53 -37.75 10.04
C MET A 422 20.13 -36.65 11.04
N MET A 423 20.87 -35.55 11.04
CA MET A 423 20.63 -34.36 11.84
C MET A 423 19.57 -33.49 11.15
N THR A 424 18.55 -33.07 11.89
CA THR A 424 17.47 -32.25 11.32
C THR A 424 17.94 -30.81 11.09
N ARG A 425 17.13 -29.99 10.41
CA ARG A 425 17.43 -28.54 10.26
C ARG A 425 17.57 -27.82 11.60
N LEU A 426 16.92 -28.33 12.65
CA LEU A 426 16.98 -27.80 14.02
C LEU A 426 18.22 -28.29 14.78
N GLY A 427 19.05 -29.15 14.19
CA GLY A 427 20.17 -29.78 14.87
C GLY A 427 19.76 -30.86 15.86
N THR A 428 18.52 -31.36 15.77
CA THR A 428 18.04 -32.49 16.57
C THR A 428 18.31 -33.80 15.84
N GLY A 429 18.65 -34.86 16.57
CA GLY A 429 18.71 -36.21 16.04
C GLY A 429 17.32 -36.83 15.86
N CYS A 430 17.24 -37.92 15.10
CA CYS A 430 16.03 -38.72 14.94
C CYS A 430 16.33 -40.20 15.15
N ARG A 431 15.56 -40.87 16.01
CA ARG A 431 15.70 -42.33 16.27
C ARG A 431 15.22 -43.17 15.09
N ASP A 432 14.18 -42.72 14.40
CA ASP A 432 13.63 -43.40 13.23
C ASP A 432 13.18 -42.36 12.17
N PRO A 433 14.10 -41.91 11.29
CA PRO A 433 13.79 -40.92 10.27
C PRO A 433 13.02 -41.51 9.07
N PHE A 434 12.97 -42.83 8.91
CA PHE A 434 12.31 -43.50 7.78
C PHE A 434 10.87 -43.88 8.08
N ASN A 435 10.41 -43.68 9.32
CA ASN A 435 9.06 -44.01 9.75
C ASN A 435 8.50 -42.91 10.68
N PRO A 436 8.21 -41.70 10.18
CA PRO A 436 7.60 -40.66 10.99
C PRO A 436 6.21 -41.09 11.50
N PRO A 437 5.84 -40.75 12.75
CA PRO A 437 4.50 -41.01 13.26
C PRO A 437 3.43 -40.33 12.41
N LYS A 438 2.28 -40.98 12.22
CA LYS A 438 1.18 -40.46 11.37
C LYS A 438 0.64 -39.09 11.79
N HIS A 439 0.79 -38.70 13.05
CA HIS A 439 0.38 -37.37 13.51
C HIS A 439 1.36 -36.26 13.08
N ILE A 440 2.60 -36.61 12.72
CA ILE A 440 3.62 -35.70 12.18
C ILE A 440 3.52 -35.63 10.67
N ASP A 441 3.40 -36.78 10.01
CA ASP A 441 3.24 -36.87 8.56
C ASP A 441 2.20 -37.95 8.19
N PRO A 442 0.91 -37.58 8.08
CA PRO A 442 -0.17 -38.53 7.80
C PRO A 442 -0.05 -39.22 6.44
N ASN A 443 0.64 -38.57 5.48
CA ASN A 443 0.73 -39.00 4.10
C ASN A 443 2.07 -39.67 3.77
N PHE A 444 2.94 -39.87 4.77
CA PHE A 444 4.23 -40.52 4.56
C PHE A 444 4.04 -42.00 4.19
N ILE A 445 4.72 -42.44 3.13
CA ILE A 445 4.74 -43.83 2.71
C ILE A 445 6.17 -44.33 2.93
N ALA A 446 6.37 -45.22 3.90
CA ALA A 446 7.67 -45.78 4.20
C ALA A 446 8.17 -46.67 3.04
N ASP A 447 9.25 -46.24 2.40
CA ASP A 447 9.95 -46.94 1.32
C ASP A 447 11.37 -47.37 1.72
N GLY A 448 11.76 -47.12 2.99
CA GLY A 448 13.09 -47.41 3.54
C GLY A 448 14.22 -46.55 2.98
N LYS A 449 13.91 -45.53 2.16
CA LYS A 449 14.91 -44.65 1.50
C LYS A 449 14.64 -43.18 1.74
N SER A 450 13.37 -42.79 1.71
CA SER A 450 12.92 -41.44 2.01
C SER A 450 12.92 -41.20 3.52
N MET A 451 13.44 -40.05 3.94
CA MET A 451 13.40 -39.61 5.33
C MET A 451 12.24 -38.62 5.53
N CYS A 452 11.80 -38.46 6.78
CA CYS A 452 10.82 -37.46 7.17
C CYS A 452 11.22 -36.06 6.66
N HIS A 453 10.34 -35.45 5.87
CA HIS A 453 10.56 -34.14 5.26
C HIS A 453 9.92 -32.99 6.05
N VAL A 454 9.02 -33.29 6.98
CA VAL A 454 8.29 -32.31 7.80
C VAL A 454 9.21 -31.56 8.77
N GLN A 455 10.21 -32.25 9.35
CA GLN A 455 11.26 -31.67 10.22
C GLN A 455 10.77 -30.77 11.38
N ARG A 456 9.52 -30.94 11.83
CA ARG A 456 8.94 -30.28 13.02
C ARG A 456 9.21 -31.11 14.26
N CYS A 457 10.48 -31.36 14.55
CA CYS A 457 10.91 -32.37 15.52
C CYS A 457 10.44 -32.09 16.96
N THR A 458 10.15 -30.85 17.32
CA THR A 458 9.57 -30.50 18.63
C THR A 458 8.12 -30.95 18.81
N LEU A 459 7.44 -31.38 17.74
CA LEU A 459 6.14 -32.06 17.82
C LEU A 459 6.30 -33.58 17.91
N CYS A 460 7.43 -34.14 17.47
CA CYS A 460 7.67 -35.58 17.41
C CYS A 460 8.38 -36.07 18.67
N VAL A 461 7.65 -36.15 19.79
CA VAL A 461 8.21 -36.55 21.09
C VAL A 461 8.77 -37.98 21.08
N GLU A 462 8.25 -38.85 20.21
CA GLU A 462 8.62 -40.27 20.11
C GLU A 462 10.05 -40.47 19.57
N HIS A 463 10.41 -39.74 18.50
CA HIS A 463 11.65 -39.99 17.75
C HIS A 463 12.68 -38.88 17.86
N ALA A 464 12.30 -37.67 18.30
CA ALA A 464 13.21 -36.55 18.38
C ALA A 464 14.23 -36.71 19.52
N VAL A 465 15.51 -36.48 19.22
CA VAL A 465 16.59 -36.48 20.20
C VAL A 465 17.20 -35.08 20.24
N ILE A 466 17.06 -34.41 21.38
CA ILE A 466 17.61 -33.08 21.61
C ILE A 466 19.01 -33.24 22.20
N MET A 467 19.98 -32.58 21.57
CA MET A 467 21.39 -32.61 21.96
C MET A 467 21.86 -31.19 22.31
N PRO A 468 22.99 -31.03 23.01
CA PRO A 468 23.54 -29.70 23.32
C PRO A 468 23.68 -28.82 22.08
N GLU A 469 24.06 -29.40 20.94
CA GLU A 469 24.25 -28.72 19.67
C GLU A 469 22.93 -28.25 19.02
N SER A 470 21.78 -28.78 19.46
CA SER A 470 20.46 -28.40 18.96
C SER A 470 20.05 -26.98 19.37
N MET A 471 20.66 -26.41 20.41
CA MET A 471 20.27 -25.12 20.99
C MET A 471 20.12 -24.01 19.93
N GLN A 472 21.13 -23.86 19.06
CA GLN A 472 21.16 -22.82 18.03
C GLN A 472 20.02 -22.97 17.01
N GLY A 473 19.70 -24.20 16.61
CA GLY A 473 18.62 -24.48 15.66
C GLY A 473 17.24 -24.30 16.27
N LEU A 474 17.07 -24.65 17.54
CA LEU A 474 15.82 -24.46 18.30
C LEU A 474 15.54 -22.98 18.55
N CYS A 475 16.53 -22.20 18.99
CA CYS A 475 16.41 -20.74 19.16
C CYS A 475 16.01 -20.07 17.83
N LYS A 476 16.67 -20.47 16.73
CA LYS A 476 16.34 -19.98 15.40
C LYS A 476 14.87 -20.25 15.03
N ARG A 477 14.38 -21.47 15.25
CA ARG A 477 12.99 -21.85 14.94
C ARG A 477 11.97 -21.11 15.78
N LEU A 478 12.28 -20.88 17.07
CA LEU A 478 11.43 -20.07 17.94
C LEU A 478 11.21 -18.67 17.36
N VAL A 479 12.28 -18.01 16.92
CA VAL A 479 12.17 -16.67 16.29
C VAL A 479 11.41 -16.73 14.96
N GLU A 480 11.67 -17.74 14.12
CA GLU A 480 10.92 -17.92 12.87
C GLU A 480 9.40 -18.05 13.10
N LEU A 481 8.98 -18.86 14.08
CA LEU A 481 7.56 -19.05 14.39
C LEU A 481 6.92 -17.79 14.99
N ARG A 482 7.62 -17.07 15.87
CA ARG A 482 7.16 -15.78 16.40
C ARG A 482 6.98 -14.76 15.27
N HIS A 483 7.93 -14.70 14.35
CA HIS A 483 7.87 -13.83 13.18
C HIS A 483 6.69 -14.22 12.27
N LEU A 484 6.52 -15.50 11.98
CA LEU A 484 5.43 -16.02 11.15
C LEU A 484 4.06 -15.71 11.76
N LYS A 485 3.90 -15.95 13.07
CA LYS A 485 2.68 -15.63 13.83
C LYS A 485 2.34 -14.15 13.76
N SER A 486 3.34 -13.26 13.78
CA SER A 486 3.12 -11.81 13.64
C SER A 486 2.62 -11.36 12.26
N GLN A 487 2.85 -12.18 11.22
CA GLN A 487 2.51 -11.87 9.82
C GLN A 487 1.23 -12.55 9.34
N MET A 488 0.76 -13.61 10.01
CA MET A 488 -0.44 -14.36 9.61
C MET A 488 -1.73 -13.58 9.87
N SER A 489 -2.76 -13.85 9.06
CA SER A 489 -4.12 -13.36 9.30
C SER A 489 -4.82 -14.19 10.37
N ALA A 490 -5.76 -13.58 11.10
CA ALA A 490 -6.48 -14.26 12.19
C ALA A 490 -7.16 -15.57 11.76
N ARG A 491 -7.75 -15.58 10.56
CA ARG A 491 -8.44 -16.76 10.00
C ARG A 491 -7.49 -17.92 9.68
N THR A 492 -6.23 -17.63 9.34
CA THR A 492 -5.21 -18.68 9.10
C THR A 492 -4.66 -19.22 10.42
N THR A 493 -4.48 -18.36 11.41
CA THR A 493 -3.89 -18.74 12.72
C THR A 493 -4.81 -19.67 13.52
N LEU A 494 -6.13 -19.39 13.52
CA LEU A 494 -7.15 -20.24 14.17
C LEU A 494 -7.21 -21.68 13.63
N ASN A 495 -6.77 -21.90 12.39
CA ASN A 495 -6.83 -23.22 11.73
C ASN A 495 -5.53 -24.01 11.82
N VAL A 496 -4.46 -23.47 12.43
CA VAL A 496 -3.16 -24.15 12.56
C VAL A 496 -2.85 -24.40 14.03
N ALA A 497 -3.65 -25.27 14.66
CA ALA A 497 -3.48 -25.66 16.08
C ALA A 497 -2.05 -26.14 16.39
N SER A 498 -1.39 -26.79 15.43
CA SER A 498 -0.02 -27.31 15.59
C SER A 498 1.05 -26.22 15.70
N LEU A 499 0.78 -24.96 15.35
CA LEU A 499 1.79 -23.88 15.43
C LEU A 499 1.95 -23.37 16.86
N ASP A 500 0.85 -23.21 17.60
CA ASP A 500 0.88 -22.80 19.00
C ASP A 500 1.47 -23.91 19.90
N GLU A 501 1.19 -25.16 19.54
CA GLU A 501 1.80 -26.32 20.19
C GLU A 501 3.33 -26.37 19.95
N GLU A 502 3.78 -26.16 18.70
CA GLU A 502 5.22 -26.13 18.39
C GLU A 502 5.95 -25.02 19.14
N LEU A 503 5.33 -23.83 19.26
CA LEU A 503 5.86 -22.71 20.03
C LEU A 503 6.03 -23.06 21.52
N LYS A 504 5.00 -23.64 22.14
CA LYS A 504 5.05 -24.06 23.55
C LYS A 504 6.13 -25.13 23.76
N ASN A 505 6.21 -26.12 22.88
CA ASN A 505 7.20 -27.19 22.99
C ASN A 505 8.63 -26.64 22.84
N LEU A 506 8.85 -25.67 21.93
CA LEU A 506 10.15 -25.01 21.80
C LEU A 506 10.54 -24.23 23.06
N GLU A 507 9.61 -23.48 23.63
CA GLU A 507 9.86 -22.74 24.88
C GLU A 507 10.19 -23.70 26.03
N LEU A 508 9.46 -24.82 26.16
CA LEU A 508 9.75 -25.84 27.16
C LEU A 508 11.11 -26.50 26.96
N VAL A 509 11.45 -26.88 25.72
CA VAL A 509 12.74 -27.52 25.42
C VAL A 509 13.91 -26.57 25.72
N LEU A 510 13.76 -25.28 25.44
CA LEU A 510 14.82 -24.29 25.67
C LEU A 510 15.10 -24.04 27.15
N LEU A 511 14.19 -24.40 28.06
CA LEU A 511 14.45 -24.37 29.51
C LEU A 511 15.55 -25.36 29.95
N ALA A 512 15.86 -26.36 29.13
CA ALA A 512 16.92 -27.33 29.42
C ALA A 512 18.34 -26.84 29.07
N PHE A 513 18.48 -25.63 28.52
CA PHE A 513 19.74 -25.02 28.12
C PHE A 513 20.08 -23.80 28.99
N ASP A 514 21.31 -23.31 28.89
CA ASP A 514 21.73 -22.09 29.59
C ASP A 514 20.91 -20.87 29.13
N GLU A 515 20.31 -20.17 30.09
CA GLU A 515 19.36 -19.08 29.82
C GLU A 515 20.04 -17.89 29.12
N ASP A 516 21.28 -17.58 29.49
CA ASP A 516 22.01 -16.44 28.92
C ASP A 516 22.46 -16.72 27.48
N GLU A 517 22.89 -17.95 27.18
CA GLU A 517 23.20 -18.38 25.81
C GLU A 517 21.96 -18.41 24.92
N VAL A 518 20.84 -18.93 25.41
CA VAL A 518 19.55 -18.92 24.70
C VAL A 518 19.12 -17.49 24.39
N ARG A 519 19.16 -16.59 25.38
CA ARG A 519 18.77 -15.18 25.22
C ARG A 519 19.63 -14.48 24.16
N LYS A 520 20.95 -14.68 24.20
CA LYS A 520 21.89 -14.14 23.19
C LYS A 520 21.60 -14.68 21.79
N SER A 521 21.37 -15.98 21.65
CA SER A 521 21.06 -16.61 20.36
C SER A 521 19.72 -16.11 19.78
N VAL A 522 18.67 -16.04 20.60
CA VAL A 522 17.36 -15.51 20.21
C VAL A 522 17.45 -14.06 19.74
N LEU A 523 18.19 -13.20 20.46
CA LEU A 523 18.41 -11.82 20.04
C LEU A 523 19.18 -11.74 18.71
N SER A 524 20.24 -12.54 18.55
CA SER A 524 21.00 -12.59 17.30
C SER A 524 20.13 -12.99 16.10
N TRP A 525 19.26 -13.99 16.27
CA TRP A 525 18.36 -14.43 15.19
C TRP A 525 17.24 -13.43 14.91
N THR A 526 16.70 -12.78 15.94
CA THR A 526 15.73 -11.68 15.78
C THR A 526 16.31 -10.57 14.91
N ASN A 527 17.52 -10.10 15.25
CA ASN A 527 18.20 -9.05 14.49
C ASN A 527 18.45 -9.45 13.02
N ARG A 528 18.83 -10.70 12.76
CA ARG A 528 19.05 -11.21 11.39
C ARG A 528 17.77 -11.28 10.56
N ILE A 529 16.63 -11.57 11.18
CA ILE A 529 15.34 -11.56 10.49
C ILE A 529 14.88 -10.14 10.22
N GLU A 530 15.04 -9.24 11.20
CA GLU A 530 14.66 -7.83 11.05
C GLU A 530 15.53 -7.07 10.05
N SER A 531 16.83 -7.37 9.98
CA SER A 531 17.75 -6.82 8.98
C SER A 531 17.54 -7.39 7.58
N GLY A 532 16.81 -8.50 7.45
CA GLY A 532 16.60 -9.22 6.20
C GLY A 532 17.79 -10.10 5.76
N GLU A 533 18.84 -10.23 6.59
CA GLU A 533 19.96 -11.14 6.35
C GLU A 533 19.51 -12.61 6.37
N TYR A 534 18.48 -12.93 7.16
CA TYR A 534 17.86 -14.25 7.21
C TYR A 534 16.37 -14.21 6.88
N ARG A 535 15.94 -15.05 5.95
CA ARG A 535 14.53 -15.27 5.61
C ARG A 535 14.04 -16.60 6.20
N GLY A 536 13.10 -16.54 7.13
CA GLY A 536 12.47 -17.74 7.70
C GLY A 536 11.73 -18.56 6.64
N ILE A 537 11.67 -19.88 6.82
CA ILE A 537 10.91 -20.77 5.93
C ILE A 537 9.43 -20.71 6.36
N VAL A 538 8.57 -20.23 5.47
CA VAL A 538 7.15 -19.93 5.76
C VAL A 538 6.22 -21.12 5.46
N PHE A 539 6.63 -22.05 4.58
CA PHE A 539 5.83 -23.22 4.17
C PHE A 539 6.72 -24.45 3.96
N ASP A 540 6.63 -25.43 4.86
CA ASP A 540 7.28 -26.75 4.75
C ASP A 540 6.30 -27.78 4.17
N GLY A 541 5.94 -27.63 2.90
CA GLY A 541 5.48 -28.77 2.09
C GLY A 541 4.12 -29.43 2.38
N ILE A 542 3.27 -28.93 3.29
CA ILE A 542 1.88 -29.40 3.38
C ILE A 542 1.14 -28.88 2.14
N GLY A 543 1.01 -29.71 1.11
CA GLY A 543 0.05 -29.49 0.04
C GLY A 543 -1.30 -29.21 0.68
N LEU A 544 -1.92 -28.08 0.33
CA LEU A 544 -3.30 -27.79 0.70
C LEU A 544 -4.18 -28.88 0.07
N GLY A 545 -4.33 -29.99 0.79
CA GLY A 545 -5.36 -30.96 0.55
C GLY A 545 -6.69 -30.21 0.61
N ASN A 546 -7.43 -30.32 -0.49
CA ASN A 546 -8.84 -29.99 -0.65
C ASN A 546 -9.54 -29.56 0.64
N VAL A 547 -9.71 -28.26 0.82
CA VAL A 547 -10.87 -27.74 1.55
C VAL A 547 -11.65 -26.91 0.54
N GLY A 548 -12.38 -27.65 -0.30
CA GLY A 548 -13.48 -27.10 -1.06
C GLY A 548 -14.60 -26.74 -0.09
N GLY A 549 -15.07 -25.50 -0.20
CA GLY A 549 -16.24 -24.93 0.45
C GLY A 549 -16.61 -23.67 -0.29
#